data_AF-A0A3D1TWF3-F1
#
_entry.id   AF-A0A3D1TWF3-F1
#
_cell.length_a   1.000
_cell.length_b   1.000
_cell.length_c   1.000
_cell.angle_alpha   90.00
_cell.angle_beta   90.00
_cell.angle_gamma   90.00
#
_symmetry.space_group_name_H-M   'P 1'
#
loop_
_entity.id
_entity.type
_entity.pdbx_description
1 polymer ?
#
loop_
_entity_poly.entity_id
_entity_poly.type
_entity_poly.pdbx_seq_one_letter_code
_entity_poly.pdbx_strand_id
1 'polypeptide(L)'
;MASQVGSVLGPGDFVNKGSDSYKASLLLDTKFHQNDQKVSLVVMHDGQSTVGSPSFRASVAATVSRIRADSALKVSYLDNPIASNNRQLISRDGSSVAILVSSALKEADIEGQIPHLRDVVRTPGFSTYVTGTAAQNADNTKASKDDLNKGDSITVPILVVILLLVFGSLVAASIPLLLAASSIVLSLALVYIFGRYLDTSVYVTNMVTVLGLGIGIDYSL
;
A
#
# COMPACT_ATOMS: atom_id res chain seq x y z
N MET A 1 -18.03 12.66 4.15
CA MET A 1 -18.42 11.81 3.00
C MET A 1 -17.33 11.79 1.94
N ALA A 2 -16.90 12.93 1.38
CA ALA A 2 -15.80 12.98 0.40
C ALA A 2 -14.46 12.38 0.93
N SER A 3 -14.13 12.58 2.21
CA SER A 3 -12.93 11.99 2.85
C SER A 3 -12.95 10.46 3.00
N GLN A 4 -14.10 9.82 2.76
CA GLN A 4 -14.26 8.37 2.85
C GLN A 4 -14.35 7.70 1.48
N VAL A 5 -14.16 8.43 0.37
CA VAL A 5 -14.16 7.85 -0.98
C VAL A 5 -13.21 6.65 -1.07
N GLY A 6 -12.00 6.76 -0.51
CA GLY A 6 -11.03 5.67 -0.54
C GLY A 6 -11.50 4.37 0.12
N SER A 7 -12.52 4.39 1.00
CA SER A 7 -13.02 3.17 1.66
C SER A 7 -14.05 2.40 0.83
N VAL A 8 -14.55 2.98 -0.26
CA VAL A 8 -15.53 2.33 -1.16
C VAL A 8 -14.97 2.07 -2.57
N LEU A 9 -13.69 2.40 -2.79
CA LEU A 9 -13.02 2.16 -4.07
C LEU A 9 -12.11 0.93 -3.97
N GLY A 10 -12.18 0.08 -4.99
CA GLY A 10 -11.27 -1.05 -5.14
C GLY A 10 -9.98 -0.66 -5.86
N PRO A 11 -8.94 -1.52 -5.85
CA PRO A 11 -7.69 -1.30 -6.59
C PRO A 11 -7.86 -1.16 -8.12
N GLY A 12 -9.07 -1.33 -8.63
CA GLY A 12 -9.38 -1.47 -10.05
C GLY A 12 -9.43 -2.94 -10.41
N ASP A 13 -10.52 -3.37 -11.04
CA ASP A 13 -10.60 -4.72 -11.59
C ASP A 13 -10.00 -4.72 -12.99
N PHE A 14 -8.78 -5.22 -13.11
CA PHE A 14 -8.10 -5.42 -14.39
C PHE A 14 -8.40 -6.79 -15.01
N VAL A 15 -9.31 -7.54 -14.40
CA VAL A 15 -9.63 -8.90 -14.80
C VAL A 15 -10.94 -8.92 -15.58
N ASN A 16 -10.97 -9.69 -16.66
CA ASN A 16 -12.22 -9.89 -17.41
C ASN A 16 -13.10 -10.91 -16.67
N LYS A 17 -14.07 -10.42 -15.89
CA LYS A 17 -15.06 -11.25 -15.19
C LYS A 17 -15.85 -12.08 -16.21
N GLY A 18 -15.45 -13.34 -16.40
CA GLY A 18 -16.05 -14.26 -17.38
C GLY A 18 -15.04 -14.99 -18.25
N SER A 19 -13.78 -14.53 -18.30
CA SER A 19 -12.71 -15.26 -18.95
C SER A 19 -12.43 -16.60 -18.27
N ASP A 20 -11.88 -17.55 -19.02
CA ASP A 20 -11.51 -18.84 -18.46
C ASP A 20 -10.36 -18.72 -17.44
N SER A 21 -9.49 -17.70 -17.59
CA SER A 21 -8.47 -17.37 -16.58
C SER A 21 -9.08 -16.90 -15.25
N TYR A 22 -10.14 -16.08 -15.28
CA TYR A 22 -10.85 -15.66 -14.08
C TYR A 22 -11.53 -16.85 -13.39
N LYS A 23 -12.22 -17.71 -14.16
CA LYS A 23 -12.86 -18.93 -13.62
C LYS A 23 -11.83 -19.88 -13.01
N ALA A 24 -10.69 -20.07 -13.66
CA ALA A 24 -9.60 -20.91 -13.14
C ALA A 24 -9.05 -20.34 -11.82
N SER A 25 -8.80 -19.03 -11.75
CA SER A 25 -8.36 -18.37 -10.52
C SER A 25 -9.39 -18.50 -9.39
N LEU A 26 -10.68 -18.36 -9.71
CA LEU A 26 -11.77 -18.51 -8.73
C LEU A 26 -11.88 -19.94 -8.20
N LEU A 27 -11.70 -20.94 -9.07
CA LEU A 27 -11.68 -22.35 -8.67
C LEU A 27 -10.48 -22.65 -7.77
N LEU A 28 -9.29 -22.15 -8.11
CA LEU A 28 -8.09 -22.29 -7.28
C LEU A 28 -8.28 -21.64 -5.90
N ASP A 29 -8.89 -20.46 -5.85
CA ASP A 29 -9.19 -19.77 -4.61
C ASP A 29 -10.21 -20.54 -3.76
N THR A 30 -11.36 -20.91 -4.34
CA THR A 30 -12.49 -21.51 -3.60
C THR A 30 -12.26 -22.96 -3.20
N LYS A 31 -11.56 -23.75 -4.03
CA LYS A 31 -11.38 -25.20 -3.82
C LYS A 31 -10.06 -25.55 -3.16
N PHE A 32 -9.00 -24.77 -3.45
CA PHE A 32 -7.65 -25.04 -2.97
C PHE A 32 -7.16 -24.00 -1.98
N HIS A 33 -7.98 -22.98 -1.66
CA HIS A 33 -7.66 -21.96 -0.65
C HIS A 33 -6.33 -21.25 -0.96
N GLN A 34 -6.00 -21.10 -2.25
CA GLN A 34 -4.66 -20.69 -2.69
C GLN A 34 -4.28 -19.28 -2.21
N ASN A 35 -5.24 -18.34 -2.10
CA ASN A 35 -4.98 -16.99 -1.58
C ASN A 35 -5.21 -16.82 -0.06
N ASP A 36 -5.62 -17.87 0.67
CA ASP A 36 -5.78 -17.78 2.12
C ASP A 36 -4.42 -17.64 2.85
N GLN A 37 -3.32 -17.87 2.13
CA GLN A 37 -1.95 -17.68 2.59
C GLN A 37 -1.37 -16.41 1.95
N LYS A 38 -1.71 -15.24 2.50
CA LYS A 38 -1.10 -13.96 2.14
C LYS A 38 0.30 -13.89 2.76
N VAL A 39 1.28 -14.44 2.06
CA VAL A 39 2.65 -14.56 2.54
C VAL A 39 3.40 -13.24 2.37
N SER A 40 3.81 -12.65 3.50
CA SER A 40 4.89 -11.67 3.54
C SER A 40 6.21 -12.39 3.84
N LEU A 41 7.28 -11.92 3.21
CA LEU A 41 8.62 -12.46 3.40
C LEU A 41 9.46 -11.46 4.18
N VAL A 42 10.00 -11.89 5.32
CA VAL A 42 10.94 -11.10 6.13
C VAL A 42 12.35 -11.61 5.86
N VAL A 43 13.16 -10.81 5.18
CA VAL A 43 14.55 -11.14 4.88
C VAL A 43 15.45 -10.52 5.94
N MET A 44 16.26 -11.35 6.58
CA MET A 44 17.31 -10.92 7.50
C MET A 44 18.67 -11.24 6.88
N HIS A 45 19.55 -10.25 6.83
CA HIS A 45 20.91 -10.37 6.28
C HIS A 45 21.95 -9.85 7.27
N ASP A 46 23.05 -10.58 7.39
CA ASP A 46 24.27 -10.17 8.11
C ASP A 46 25.49 -10.49 7.25
N GLY A 47 26.32 -9.47 6.98
CA GLY A 47 27.53 -9.62 6.17
C GLY A 47 28.75 -10.15 6.96
N GLN A 48 28.65 -10.28 8.28
CA GLN A 48 29.75 -10.68 9.16
C GLN A 48 29.57 -12.10 9.73
N SER A 49 28.37 -12.64 9.68
CA SER A 49 28.04 -13.95 10.24
C SER A 49 27.12 -14.75 9.33
N THR A 50 27.03 -16.06 9.58
CA THR A 50 26.18 -16.98 8.81
C THR A 50 25.25 -17.76 9.72
N VAL A 51 24.27 -18.44 9.10
CA VAL A 51 23.33 -19.37 9.76
C VAL A 51 24.00 -20.46 10.62
N GLY A 52 25.28 -20.76 10.39
CA GLY A 52 26.04 -21.71 11.21
C GLY A 52 26.39 -21.18 12.59
N SER A 53 26.44 -19.86 12.77
CA SER A 53 26.82 -19.25 14.04
C SER A 53 25.68 -19.29 15.08
N PRO A 54 25.97 -19.52 16.37
CA PRO A 54 24.95 -19.46 17.42
C PRO A 54 24.28 -18.08 17.54
N SER A 55 25.03 -17.00 17.34
CA SER A 55 24.53 -15.62 17.42
C SER A 55 23.52 -15.31 16.32
N PHE A 56 23.78 -15.72 15.07
CA PHE A 56 22.84 -15.52 13.96
C PHE A 56 21.53 -16.27 14.21
N ARG A 57 21.63 -17.54 14.62
CA ARG A 57 20.46 -18.38 14.91
C ARG A 57 19.62 -17.80 16.06
N ALA A 58 20.27 -17.27 17.10
CA ALA A 58 19.60 -16.62 18.21
C ALA A 58 18.86 -15.34 17.79
N SER A 59 19.48 -14.49 16.96
CA SER A 59 18.85 -13.26 16.45
C SER A 59 17.64 -13.55 15.56
N VAL A 60 17.73 -14.55 14.68
CA VAL A 60 16.60 -15.01 13.86
C VAL A 60 15.48 -15.56 14.74
N ALA A 61 15.81 -16.43 15.70
CA ALA A 61 14.81 -16.98 16.62
C ALA A 61 14.11 -15.89 17.46
N ALA A 62 14.86 -14.90 17.96
CA ALA A 62 14.30 -13.78 18.70
C ALA A 62 13.35 -12.94 17.82
N THR A 63 13.70 -12.72 16.55
CA THR A 63 12.86 -11.99 15.59
C THR A 63 11.56 -12.75 15.31
N VAL A 64 11.66 -14.05 15.06
CA VAL A 64 10.50 -14.94 14.91
C VAL A 64 9.60 -14.90 16.14
N SER A 65 10.18 -14.92 17.34
CA SER A 65 9.42 -14.80 18.59
C SER A 65 8.70 -13.46 18.73
N ARG A 66 9.34 -12.34 18.34
CA ARG A 66 8.69 -11.02 18.35
C ARG A 66 7.51 -10.96 17.38
N ILE A 67 7.68 -11.45 16.15
CA ILE A 67 6.59 -11.51 15.16
C ILE A 67 5.42 -12.35 15.70
N ARG A 68 5.71 -13.53 16.27
CA ARG A 68 4.67 -14.44 16.78
C ARG A 68 3.96 -13.89 18.03
N ALA A 69 4.65 -13.15 18.89
CA ALA A 69 4.09 -12.56 20.09
C ALA A 69 3.20 -11.33 19.79
N ASP A 70 3.33 -10.75 18.60
CA ASP A 70 2.57 -9.58 18.20
C ASP A 70 1.13 -9.94 17.78
N SER A 71 0.17 -9.65 18.65
CA SER A 71 -1.24 -9.90 18.40
C SER A 71 -1.84 -9.04 17.29
N ALA A 72 -1.25 -7.87 16.98
CA ALA A 72 -1.76 -6.98 15.93
C ALA A 72 -1.56 -7.59 14.53
N LEU A 73 -0.47 -8.35 14.35
CA LEU A 73 -0.16 -9.01 13.08
C LEU A 73 -1.06 -10.22 12.77
N LYS A 74 -1.79 -10.76 13.76
CA LYS A 74 -2.65 -11.97 13.65
C LYS A 74 -2.01 -13.08 12.79
N VAL A 75 -0.79 -13.45 13.14
CA VAL A 75 0.01 -14.44 12.42
C VAL A 75 -0.71 -15.79 12.43
N SER A 76 -1.06 -16.32 11.26
CA SER A 76 -1.68 -17.63 11.07
C SER A 76 -0.64 -18.72 10.79
N TYR A 77 0.42 -18.36 10.08
CA TYR A 77 1.52 -19.25 9.74
C TYR A 77 2.85 -18.49 9.79
N LEU A 78 3.90 -19.16 10.29
CA LEU A 78 5.24 -18.61 10.32
C LEU A 78 6.26 -19.73 10.17
N ASP A 79 7.11 -19.62 9.14
CA ASP A 79 8.23 -20.54 8.89
C ASP A 79 9.57 -19.90 9.29
N ASN A 80 10.25 -20.52 10.26
CA ASN A 80 11.65 -20.22 10.55
C ASN A 80 12.52 -21.21 9.76
N PRO A 81 13.19 -20.79 8.67
CA PRO A 81 13.89 -21.69 7.77
C PRO A 81 15.08 -22.43 8.42
N ILE A 82 15.64 -21.87 9.51
CA ILE A 82 16.72 -22.52 10.28
C ILE A 82 16.16 -23.70 11.08
N ALA A 83 14.94 -23.57 11.62
CA ALA A 83 14.31 -24.62 12.43
C ALA A 83 13.62 -25.68 11.56
N SER A 84 12.99 -25.28 10.46
CA SER A 84 12.34 -26.18 9.50
C SER A 84 13.33 -26.84 8.53
N ASN A 85 14.60 -26.42 8.54
CA ASN A 85 15.64 -26.86 7.61
C ASN A 85 15.27 -26.59 6.13
N ASN A 86 14.51 -25.53 5.88
CA ASN A 86 14.09 -25.14 4.54
C ASN A 86 15.21 -24.37 3.82
N ARG A 87 16.08 -25.13 3.15
CA ARG A 87 17.25 -24.58 2.43
C ARG A 87 16.92 -23.62 1.29
N GLN A 88 15.69 -23.62 0.77
CA GLN A 88 15.29 -22.69 -0.29
C GLN A 88 15.18 -21.24 0.20
N LEU A 89 15.05 -21.06 1.51
CA LEU A 89 14.90 -19.78 2.18
C LEU A 89 16.17 -19.31 2.89
N ILE A 90 17.27 -20.01 2.66
CA ILE A 90 18.60 -19.66 3.17
C ILE A 90 19.45 -19.32 1.95
N SER A 91 20.17 -18.21 1.99
CA SER A 91 21.07 -17.86 0.90
C SER A 91 22.19 -18.89 0.73
N ARG A 92 22.76 -18.96 -0.47
CA ARG A 92 23.81 -19.93 -0.81
C ARG A 92 25.06 -19.81 0.07
N ASP A 93 25.39 -18.59 0.47
CA ASP A 93 26.49 -18.23 1.37
C ASP A 93 26.11 -18.31 2.86
N GLY A 94 24.84 -18.57 3.16
CA GLY A 94 24.31 -18.63 4.53
C GLY A 94 24.27 -17.29 5.26
N SER A 95 24.50 -16.17 4.59
CA SER A 95 24.50 -14.81 5.17
C SER A 95 23.08 -14.21 5.31
N SER A 96 22.09 -14.80 4.66
CA SER A 96 20.70 -14.33 4.65
C SER A 96 19.70 -15.45 4.87
N VAL A 97 18.61 -15.12 5.55
CA VAL A 97 17.44 -16.00 5.71
C VAL A 97 16.17 -15.25 5.39
N ALA A 98 15.19 -15.97 4.85
CA ALA A 98 13.88 -15.47 4.52
C ALA A 98 12.82 -16.19 5.37
N ILE A 99 12.21 -15.47 6.31
CA ILE A 99 11.14 -15.97 7.19
C ILE A 99 9.82 -15.74 6.46
N LEU A 100 9.03 -16.79 6.25
CA LEU A 100 7.66 -16.63 5.74
C LEU A 100 6.74 -16.30 6.89
N VAL A 101 5.88 -15.31 6.68
CA VAL A 101 4.85 -14.90 7.62
C VAL A 101 3.54 -14.78 6.85
N SER A 102 2.53 -15.56 7.24
CA SER A 102 1.15 -15.39 6.77
C SER A 102 0.30 -14.83 7.90
N SER A 103 -0.62 -13.91 7.56
CA SER A 103 -1.58 -13.34 8.49
C SER A 103 -2.99 -13.79 8.14
N ALA A 104 -3.86 -13.91 9.16
CA ALA A 104 -5.29 -14.11 8.97
C ALA A 104 -6.06 -12.82 8.64
N LEU A 105 -5.37 -11.68 8.55
CA LEU A 105 -5.96 -10.38 8.18
C LEU A 105 -6.34 -10.33 6.69
N LYS A 106 -7.25 -9.41 6.35
CA LYS A 106 -7.57 -9.08 4.94
C LYS A 106 -6.41 -8.29 4.31
N GLU A 107 -6.33 -8.26 2.98
CA GLU A 107 -5.19 -7.64 2.27
C GLU A 107 -4.93 -6.20 2.72
N ALA A 108 -5.96 -5.34 2.66
CA ALA A 108 -5.87 -3.93 3.03
C ALA A 108 -5.44 -3.74 4.49
N ASP A 109 -5.84 -4.64 5.38
CA ASP A 109 -5.43 -4.60 6.79
C ASP A 109 -3.95 -4.99 6.93
N ILE A 110 -3.47 -6.00 6.19
CA ILE A 110 -2.06 -6.40 6.19
C ILE A 110 -1.18 -5.27 5.63
N GLU A 111 -1.57 -4.66 4.50
CA GLU A 111 -0.87 -3.51 3.90
C GLU A 111 -0.70 -2.37 4.92
N GLY A 112 -1.74 -2.08 5.69
CA GLY A 112 -1.70 -1.09 6.78
C GLY A 112 -0.77 -1.47 7.94
N GLN A 113 -0.49 -2.75 8.15
CA GLN A 113 0.43 -3.26 9.19
C GLN A 113 1.89 -3.36 8.72
N ILE A 114 2.19 -3.17 7.43
CA ILE A 114 3.58 -3.28 6.91
C ILE A 114 4.58 -2.35 7.64
N PRO A 115 4.27 -1.07 7.94
CA PRO A 115 5.17 -0.22 8.71
C PRO A 115 5.47 -0.79 10.10
N HIS A 116 4.43 -1.28 10.79
CA HIS A 116 4.56 -1.91 12.10
C HIS A 116 5.38 -3.21 12.03
N LEU A 117 5.14 -4.06 11.02
CA LEU A 117 5.94 -5.27 10.79
C LEU A 117 7.42 -4.93 10.56
N ARG A 118 7.73 -3.86 9.80
CA ARG A 118 9.11 -3.39 9.58
C ARG A 118 9.80 -2.98 10.89
N ASP A 119 9.06 -2.39 11.83
CA ASP A 119 9.58 -2.03 13.15
C ASP A 119 9.82 -3.27 14.02
N VAL A 120 8.88 -4.22 14.03
CA VAL A 120 8.97 -5.48 14.81
C VAL A 120 10.18 -6.34 14.37
N VAL A 121 10.43 -6.42 13.06
CA VAL A 121 11.50 -7.28 12.52
C VAL A 121 12.88 -6.67 12.66
N ARG A 122 12.97 -5.35 12.91
CA ARG A 122 14.24 -4.64 13.03
C ARG A 122 15.11 -5.30 14.10
N THR A 123 16.30 -5.71 13.68
CA THR A 123 17.21 -6.49 14.53
C THR A 123 18.59 -5.83 14.53
N PRO A 124 19.15 -5.46 15.69
CA PRO A 124 20.49 -4.88 15.76
C PRO A 124 21.54 -5.79 15.13
N GLY A 125 22.43 -5.22 14.31
CA GLY A 125 23.47 -5.97 13.59
C GLY A 125 22.99 -6.66 12.30
N PHE A 126 21.69 -6.58 11.97
CA PHE A 126 21.12 -7.16 10.75
C PHE A 126 20.50 -6.09 9.88
N SER A 127 20.64 -6.25 8.56
CA SER A 127 19.78 -5.59 7.59
C SER A 127 18.51 -6.40 7.44
N THR A 128 17.36 -5.79 7.74
CA THR A 128 16.06 -6.45 7.72
C THR A 128 15.13 -5.82 6.70
N TYR A 129 14.54 -6.64 5.83
CA TYR A 129 13.64 -6.21 4.77
C TYR A 129 12.32 -6.97 4.86
N VAL A 130 11.23 -6.30 4.52
CA VAL A 130 9.89 -6.91 4.41
C VAL A 130 9.45 -6.77 2.96
N THR A 131 9.13 -7.91 2.33
CA THR A 131 8.68 -7.99 0.93
C THR A 131 7.48 -8.95 0.81
N GLY A 132 7.02 -9.17 -0.42
CA GLY A 132 5.74 -9.80 -0.74
C GLY A 132 4.71 -8.77 -1.21
N THR A 133 3.57 -9.24 -1.71
CA THR A 133 2.54 -8.41 -2.36
C THR A 133 2.07 -7.27 -1.46
N ALA A 134 1.73 -7.54 -0.20
CA ALA A 134 1.27 -6.51 0.74
C ALA A 134 2.33 -5.42 0.99
N ALA A 135 3.62 -5.79 1.10
CA ALA A 135 4.69 -4.82 1.29
C ALA A 135 4.90 -3.95 0.05
N GLN A 136 4.85 -4.56 -1.14
CA GLN A 136 4.95 -3.84 -2.41
C GLN A 136 3.78 -2.87 -2.61
N ASN A 137 2.55 -3.30 -2.31
CA ASN A 137 1.37 -2.44 -2.40
C ASN A 137 1.43 -1.28 -1.40
N ALA A 138 1.88 -1.53 -0.17
CA ALA A 138 2.09 -0.49 0.83
C ALA A 138 3.13 0.54 0.36
N ASP A 139 4.24 0.09 -0.23
CA ASP A 139 5.28 0.97 -0.78
C ASP A 139 4.78 1.78 -1.98
N ASN A 140 4.05 1.16 -2.91
CA ASN A 140 3.45 1.83 -4.07
C ASN A 140 2.45 2.90 -3.63
N THR A 141 1.61 2.58 -2.64
CA THR A 141 0.64 3.51 -2.06
C THR A 141 1.35 4.68 -1.37
N LYS A 142 2.42 4.41 -0.63
CA LYS A 142 3.23 5.45 0.01
C LYS A 142 3.91 6.36 -1.02
N ALA A 143 4.56 5.80 -2.02
CA ALA A 143 5.21 6.55 -3.08
C ALA A 143 4.21 7.47 -3.81
N SER A 144 3.04 6.92 -4.17
CA SER A 144 1.97 7.70 -4.81
C SER A 144 1.50 8.88 -3.96
N LYS A 145 1.33 8.67 -2.64
CA LYS A 145 0.96 9.75 -1.70
C LYS A 145 2.07 10.80 -1.58
N ASP A 146 3.32 10.38 -1.47
CA ASP A 146 4.46 11.28 -1.34
C ASP A 146 4.64 12.13 -2.62
N ASP A 147 4.41 11.54 -3.79
CA ASP A 147 4.45 12.24 -5.08
C ASP A 147 3.29 13.22 -5.25
N LEU A 148 2.08 12.85 -4.86
CA LEU A 148 0.93 13.77 -4.83
C LEU A 148 1.21 14.97 -3.91
N ASN A 149 1.69 14.72 -2.69
CA ASN A 149 2.00 15.79 -1.74
C ASN A 149 3.07 16.75 -2.29
N LYS A 150 4.12 16.22 -2.93
CA LYS A 150 5.14 17.05 -3.59
C LYS A 150 4.55 17.83 -4.76
N GLY A 151 3.76 17.18 -5.62
CA GLY A 151 3.09 17.80 -6.76
C GLY A 151 2.20 18.96 -6.34
N ASP A 152 1.37 18.77 -5.32
CA ASP A 152 0.47 19.79 -4.79
C ASP A 152 1.25 20.95 -4.16
N SER A 153 2.33 20.66 -3.43
CA SER A 153 3.17 21.69 -2.78
C SER A 153 3.82 22.65 -3.77
N ILE A 154 4.02 22.23 -5.03
CA ILE A 154 4.62 23.05 -6.10
C ILE A 154 3.52 23.68 -6.95
N THR A 155 2.50 22.90 -7.34
CA THR A 155 1.49 23.31 -8.31
C THR A 155 0.52 24.34 -7.71
N VAL A 156 0.08 24.16 -6.47
CA VAL A 156 -0.90 25.06 -5.83
C VAL A 156 -0.35 26.49 -5.70
N PRO A 157 0.89 26.74 -5.22
CA PRO A 157 1.45 28.08 -5.19
C PRO A 157 1.60 28.73 -6.56
N ILE A 158 2.07 27.97 -7.57
CA ILE A 158 2.20 28.46 -8.94
C ILE A 158 0.83 28.88 -9.49
N LEU A 159 -0.19 28.04 -9.29
CA LEU A 159 -1.55 28.34 -9.68
C LEU A 159 -2.07 29.64 -9.04
N VAL A 160 -1.87 29.81 -7.73
CA VAL A 160 -2.27 31.03 -7.02
C VAL A 160 -1.59 32.27 -7.60
N VAL A 161 -0.29 32.20 -7.92
CA VAL A 161 0.43 33.32 -8.54
C VAL A 161 -0.14 33.65 -9.91
N ILE A 162 -0.43 32.65 -10.74
CA ILE A 162 -1.03 32.87 -12.07
C ILE A 162 -2.40 33.53 -11.94
N LEU A 163 -3.27 33.03 -11.05
CA LEU A 163 -4.59 33.61 -10.82
C LEU A 163 -4.48 35.07 -10.33
N LEU A 164 -3.53 35.37 -9.43
CA LEU A 164 -3.29 36.75 -8.99
C LEU A 164 -2.85 37.67 -10.13
N LEU A 165 -2.01 37.17 -11.06
CA LEU A 165 -1.58 37.94 -12.22
C LEU A 165 -2.72 38.20 -13.21
N VAL A 166 -3.60 37.21 -13.41
CA VAL A 166 -4.76 37.32 -14.32
C VAL A 166 -5.82 38.27 -13.75
N PHE A 167 -6.20 38.10 -12.48
CA PHE A 167 -7.33 38.82 -11.88
C PHE A 167 -6.94 40.08 -11.11
N GLY A 168 -5.65 40.29 -10.83
CA GLY A 168 -5.12 41.48 -10.15
C GLY A 168 -5.54 41.66 -8.69
N SER A 169 -6.32 40.74 -8.11
CA SER A 169 -6.71 40.78 -6.69
C SER A 169 -6.88 39.39 -6.09
N LEU A 170 -6.55 39.26 -4.80
CA LEU A 170 -6.70 37.99 -4.06
C LEU A 170 -8.17 37.54 -3.96
N VAL A 171 -9.09 38.50 -3.84
CA VAL A 171 -10.53 38.21 -3.76
C VAL A 171 -11.02 37.59 -5.06
N ALA A 172 -10.68 38.19 -6.21
CA ALA A 172 -11.08 37.65 -7.51
C ALA A 172 -10.42 36.27 -7.79
N ALA A 173 -9.13 36.09 -7.47
CA ALA A 173 -8.44 34.81 -7.61
C ALA A 173 -9.02 33.69 -6.72
N SER A 174 -9.63 34.02 -5.58
CA SER A 174 -10.20 33.04 -4.67
C SER A 174 -11.49 32.39 -5.18
N ILE A 175 -12.24 33.08 -6.05
CA ILE A 175 -13.52 32.59 -6.59
C ILE A 175 -13.30 31.32 -7.45
N PRO A 176 -12.40 31.33 -8.46
CA PRO A 176 -12.00 30.13 -9.20
C PRO A 176 -11.60 28.94 -8.32
N LEU A 177 -10.76 29.18 -7.32
CA LEU A 177 -10.25 28.13 -6.43
C LEU A 177 -11.38 27.51 -5.60
N LEU A 178 -12.28 28.33 -5.06
CA LEU A 178 -13.42 27.86 -4.28
C LEU A 178 -14.41 27.08 -5.15
N LEU A 179 -14.65 27.51 -6.39
CA LEU A 179 -15.48 26.80 -7.36
C LEU A 179 -14.87 25.44 -7.72
N ALA A 180 -13.58 25.39 -8.06
CA ALA A 180 -12.86 24.15 -8.37
C ALA A 180 -12.86 23.18 -7.17
N ALA A 181 -12.55 23.67 -5.97
CA ALA A 181 -12.56 22.86 -4.75
C ALA A 181 -13.96 22.33 -4.42
N SER A 182 -15.00 23.17 -4.55
CA SER A 182 -16.39 22.75 -4.33
C SER A 182 -16.82 21.69 -5.33
N SER A 183 -16.46 21.85 -6.60
CA SER A 183 -16.70 20.88 -7.67
C SER A 183 -16.08 19.53 -7.34
N ILE A 184 -14.80 19.49 -6.95
CA ILE A 184 -14.11 18.26 -6.54
C ILE A 184 -14.82 17.59 -5.36
N VAL A 185 -15.16 18.35 -4.31
CA VAL A 185 -15.84 17.81 -3.12
C VAL A 185 -17.20 17.21 -3.50
N LEU A 186 -17.97 17.89 -4.34
CA LEU A 186 -19.26 17.41 -4.85
C LEU A 186 -19.09 16.15 -5.71
N SER A 187 -18.16 16.14 -6.65
CA SER A 187 -17.85 14.99 -7.49
C SER A 187 -17.40 13.78 -6.67
N LEU A 188 -16.52 13.99 -5.68
CA LEU A 188 -16.09 12.92 -4.76
C LEU A 188 -17.25 12.42 -3.90
N ALA A 189 -18.16 13.30 -3.45
CA ALA A 189 -19.36 12.87 -2.73
C ALA A 189 -20.28 12.01 -3.62
N LEU A 190 -20.44 12.35 -4.89
CA LEU A 190 -21.17 11.52 -5.86
C LEU A 190 -20.47 10.18 -6.10
N VAL A 191 -19.15 10.19 -6.32
CA VAL A 191 -18.35 8.96 -6.46
C VAL A 191 -18.49 8.07 -5.23
N TYR A 192 -18.51 8.64 -4.03
CA TYR A 192 -18.76 7.87 -2.81
C TYR A 192 -20.13 7.18 -2.82
N ILE A 193 -21.18 7.88 -3.24
CA ILE A 193 -22.54 7.33 -3.32
C ILE A 193 -22.58 6.20 -4.36
N PHE A 194 -22.06 6.44 -5.56
CA PHE A 194 -22.04 5.45 -6.63
C PHE A 194 -21.13 4.26 -6.32
N GLY A 195 -19.99 4.49 -5.67
CA GLY A 195 -19.04 3.44 -5.26
C GLY A 195 -19.61 2.45 -4.25
N ARG A 196 -20.73 2.77 -3.58
CA ARG A 196 -21.46 1.80 -2.76
C ARG A 196 -22.26 0.77 -3.59
N TYR A 197 -22.56 1.10 -4.84
CA TYR A 197 -23.39 0.28 -5.73
C TYR A 197 -22.63 -0.25 -6.94
N LEU A 198 -21.55 0.42 -7.34
CA LEU A 198 -20.74 0.10 -8.51
C LEU A 198 -19.30 -0.18 -8.08
N ASP A 199 -18.72 -1.26 -8.60
CA ASP A 199 -17.28 -1.54 -8.48
C ASP A 199 -16.51 -0.42 -9.17
N THR A 200 -16.01 0.52 -8.38
CA THR A 200 -15.36 1.74 -8.87
C THR A 200 -13.88 1.72 -8.48
N SER A 201 -13.02 2.06 -9.44
CA SER A 201 -11.58 2.04 -9.23
C SER A 201 -11.08 3.24 -8.44
N VAL A 202 -10.05 3.03 -7.61
CA VAL A 202 -9.32 4.09 -6.89
C VAL A 202 -8.81 5.21 -7.81
N TYR A 203 -8.52 4.90 -9.09
CA TYR A 203 -8.06 5.89 -10.08
C TYR A 203 -9.06 7.01 -10.36
N VAL A 204 -10.36 6.78 -10.11
CA VAL A 204 -11.39 7.82 -10.29
C VAL A 204 -11.12 9.04 -9.41
N THR A 205 -10.56 8.85 -8.20
CA THR A 205 -10.21 9.96 -7.31
C THR A 205 -9.19 10.91 -7.95
N ASN A 206 -8.16 10.34 -8.60
CA ASN A 206 -7.14 11.13 -9.29
C ASN A 206 -7.73 11.84 -10.50
N MET A 207 -8.58 11.16 -11.29
CA MET A 207 -9.23 11.77 -12.45
C MET A 207 -10.15 12.92 -12.05
N VAL A 208 -10.97 12.75 -11.00
CA VAL A 208 -11.86 13.81 -10.49
C VAL A 208 -11.05 15.02 -10.03
N THR A 209 -9.91 14.81 -9.40
CA THR A 209 -9.06 15.92 -8.92
C THR A 209 -8.45 16.70 -10.08
N VAL A 210 -7.82 15.99 -11.03
CA VAL A 210 -7.17 16.63 -12.20
C VAL A 210 -8.20 17.35 -13.07
N LEU A 211 -9.30 16.68 -13.40
CA LEU A 211 -10.36 17.27 -14.22
C LEU A 211 -11.13 18.37 -13.47
N GLY A 212 -11.43 18.17 -12.19
CA GLY A 212 -12.17 19.13 -11.38
C GLY A 212 -11.41 20.44 -11.17
N LEU A 213 -10.09 20.37 -10.96
CA LEU A 213 -9.24 21.55 -10.94
C LEU A 213 -9.19 22.24 -12.29
N GLY A 214 -8.82 21.51 -13.36
CA GLY A 214 -8.67 22.10 -14.70
C GLY A 214 -9.97 22.75 -15.20
N ILE A 215 -11.06 21.98 -15.21
CA ILE A 215 -12.36 22.44 -15.68
C ILE A 215 -12.95 23.54 -14.78
N GLY A 216 -12.80 23.40 -13.46
CA GLY A 216 -13.31 24.38 -12.51
C GLY A 216 -12.64 25.75 -12.64
N ILE A 217 -11.34 25.75 -12.88
CA ILE A 217 -10.58 26.98 -13.11
C ILE A 217 -10.92 27.56 -14.49
N ASP A 218 -10.89 26.75 -15.55
CA ASP A 218 -11.15 27.21 -16.93
C ASP A 218 -12.53 27.86 -17.11
N TYR A 219 -13.58 27.37 -16.44
CA TYR A 219 -14.92 27.96 -16.52
C TYR A 219 -15.13 29.21 -15.66
N SER A 220 -14.22 29.46 -14.72
CA SER A 220 -14.30 30.62 -13.81
C SER A 220 -13.40 31.78 -14.23
N LEU A 221 -12.59 31.56 -15.26
CA LEU A 221 -11.63 32.49 -15.86
C LEU A 221 -12.30 33.24 -17.03
#